data_AF-A0A7S4N904-F1
#
_entry.id   AF-A0A7S4N904-F1
#
_cell.length_a   1.000
_cell.length_b   1.000
_cell.length_c   1.000
_cell.angle_alpha   90.00
_cell.angle_beta   90.00
_cell.angle_gamma   90.00
#
_symmetry.space_group_name_H-M   'P 1'
#
loop_
_entity.id
_entity.type
_entity.pdbx_description
1 polymer ?
#
loop_
_entity_poly.entity_id
_entity_poly.type
_entity_poly.pdbx_seq_one_letter_code
_entity_poly.pdbx_strand_id
1 'polypeptide(L)'
;MCEIYPAFYDYRSHVDELLVLLVSDVKSNLSNIHKLAEFLTAQSIHVDMIWVTGNLIFLDNSDHKPEMLSASEGDTSAIISALENIQCRVAYVPGRHDPPTTQGSGSQLPRLTSNSCNLYHRCLRIAQDLVLLGFDYGKMPMTEIERHMNAENSLQQKEGSDNQQQ
;
A
#
# COMPACT_ATOMS: atom_id res chain seq x y z
N MET A 1 14.80 0.92 -4.49
CA MET A 1 14.43 1.12 -5.91
C MET A 1 12.96 1.50 -5.92
N CYS A 2 12.61 2.74 -6.29
CA CYS A 2 11.21 3.18 -6.33
C CYS A 2 10.64 2.69 -7.66
N GLU A 3 9.69 1.76 -7.63
CA GLU A 3 8.99 1.34 -8.83
C GLU A 3 8.02 2.46 -9.21
N ILE A 4 8.34 3.18 -10.28
CA ILE A 4 7.42 4.15 -10.88
C ILE A 4 6.40 3.32 -11.67
N TYR A 5 5.21 3.11 -11.11
CA TYR A 5 4.09 2.51 -11.83
C TYR A 5 3.35 3.61 -12.61
N PRO A 6 3.57 3.76 -13.94
CA PRO A 6 3.14 4.95 -14.68
C PRO A 6 1.63 5.05 -14.90
N ALA A 7 0.84 4.15 -14.29
CA ALA A 7 -0.58 3.98 -14.57
C ALA A 7 -1.47 3.98 -13.31
N PHE A 8 -0.92 4.25 -12.10
CA PHE A 8 -1.73 4.24 -10.88
C PHE A 8 -2.78 5.36 -10.83
N TYR A 9 -2.58 6.42 -11.62
CA TYR A 9 -3.40 7.60 -11.71
C TYR A 9 -3.77 7.85 -13.18
N ASP A 10 -4.91 7.34 -13.65
CA ASP A 10 -5.40 7.69 -14.99
C ASP A 10 -6.92 7.59 -15.11
N TYR A 11 -7.65 8.02 -14.07
CA TYR A 11 -9.12 8.08 -14.16
C TYR A 11 -9.70 9.49 -13.97
N ARG A 12 -8.95 10.42 -13.36
CA ARG A 12 -9.37 11.81 -13.18
C ARG A 12 -8.18 12.77 -13.26
N SER A 13 -7.67 12.99 -14.47
CA SER A 13 -6.56 13.92 -14.75
C SER A 13 -6.88 15.41 -14.54
N HIS A 14 -7.95 15.74 -13.80
CA HIS A 14 -8.50 17.10 -13.68
C HIS A 14 -8.98 17.43 -12.25
N VAL A 15 -8.64 16.63 -11.23
CA VAL A 15 -9.08 16.84 -9.85
C VAL A 15 -7.86 16.90 -8.94
N ASP A 16 -7.66 18.04 -8.26
CA ASP A 16 -6.57 18.29 -7.30
C ASP A 16 -6.72 17.51 -5.97
N GLU A 17 -7.74 16.66 -5.86
CA GLU A 17 -8.11 15.95 -4.65
C GLU A 17 -8.02 14.43 -4.85
N LEU A 18 -7.47 13.73 -3.85
CA LEU A 18 -7.37 12.28 -3.79
C LEU A 18 -8.25 11.76 -2.65
N LEU A 19 -9.26 10.94 -2.95
CA LEU A 19 -10.05 10.28 -1.92
C LEU A 19 -9.54 8.86 -1.67
N VAL A 20 -8.95 8.65 -0.50
CA VAL A 20 -8.37 7.37 -0.08
C VAL A 20 -9.26 6.68 0.95
N LEU A 21 -9.50 5.39 0.75
CA LEU A 21 -10.07 4.52 1.78
C LEU A 21 -8.96 3.83 2.57
N LEU A 22 -8.86 4.14 3.86
CA LEU A 22 -7.94 3.47 4.78
C LEU A 22 -8.63 2.26 5.41
N VAL A 23 -8.01 1.08 5.27
CA VAL A 23 -8.50 -0.18 5.83
C VAL A 23 -7.40 -0.80 6.69
N SER A 24 -7.77 -1.28 7.87
CA SER A 24 -6.84 -1.91 8.81
C SER A 24 -7.53 -3.02 9.58
N ASP A 25 -6.76 -3.96 10.13
CA ASP A 25 -7.26 -5.00 11.06
C ASP A 25 -8.46 -5.78 10.52
N VAL A 26 -8.41 -6.18 9.24
CA VAL A 26 -9.50 -6.92 8.58
C VAL A 26 -9.76 -8.26 9.27
N LYS A 27 -8.71 -8.95 9.74
CA LYS A 27 -8.80 -10.21 10.49
C LYS A 27 -9.73 -11.25 9.83
N SER A 28 -9.58 -11.43 8.52
CA SER A 28 -10.37 -12.36 7.69
C SER A 28 -11.87 -12.08 7.62
N ASN A 29 -12.34 -10.90 8.02
CA ASN A 29 -13.77 -10.57 8.02
C ASN A 29 -14.25 -10.03 6.66
N LEU A 30 -14.40 -10.93 5.68
CA LEU A 30 -14.94 -10.60 4.36
C LEU A 30 -16.35 -9.99 4.40
N SER A 31 -17.19 -10.41 5.38
CA SER A 31 -18.54 -9.85 5.53
C SER A 31 -18.51 -8.34 5.75
N ASN A 32 -17.55 -7.83 6.52
CA ASN A 32 -17.40 -6.39 6.74
C ASN A 32 -16.93 -5.65 5.48
N ILE A 33 -16.09 -6.28 4.65
CA ILE A 33 -15.67 -5.69 3.37
C ILE A 33 -16.86 -5.57 2.41
N HIS A 34 -17.71 -6.59 2.33
CA HIS A 34 -18.93 -6.52 1.53
C HIS A 34 -19.90 -5.44 2.02
N LYS A 35 -20.12 -5.34 3.34
CA LYS A 35 -20.93 -4.26 3.93
C LYS A 35 -20.35 -2.87 3.63
N LEU A 36 -19.02 -2.74 3.64
CA LEU A 36 -18.34 -1.50 3.28
C LEU A 36 -18.56 -1.15 1.80
N ALA A 37 -18.46 -2.14 0.90
CA ALA A 37 -18.74 -1.95 -0.52
C ALA A 37 -20.20 -1.51 -0.76
N GLU A 38 -21.16 -2.16 -0.09
CA GLU A 38 -22.58 -1.80 -0.14
C GLU A 38 -22.82 -0.37 0.39
N PHE A 39 -22.17 -0.01 1.50
CA PHE A 39 -22.25 1.34 2.07
C PHE A 39 -21.74 2.40 1.11
N LEU A 40 -20.54 2.22 0.54
CA LEU A 40 -19.95 3.16 -0.41
C LEU A 40 -20.84 3.33 -1.64
N THR A 41 -21.38 2.23 -2.15
CA THR A 41 -22.32 2.23 -3.27
C THR A 41 -23.61 2.99 -2.92
N ALA A 42 -24.21 2.72 -1.76
CA ALA A 42 -25.44 3.37 -1.31
C ALA A 42 -25.26 4.89 -1.11
N GLN A 43 -24.07 5.32 -0.69
CA GLN A 43 -23.73 6.74 -0.52
C GLN A 43 -23.18 7.40 -1.80
N SER A 44 -23.05 6.66 -2.91
CA SER A 44 -22.42 7.13 -4.15
C SER A 44 -21.01 7.70 -3.94
N ILE A 45 -20.25 7.09 -3.01
CA ILE A 45 -18.87 7.48 -2.71
C ILE A 45 -17.93 6.71 -3.63
N HIS A 46 -17.14 7.44 -4.41
CA HIS A 46 -16.13 6.88 -5.31
C HIS A 46 -14.74 7.16 -4.76
N VAL A 47 -14.06 6.12 -4.29
CA VAL A 47 -12.68 6.21 -3.79
C VAL A 47 -11.71 5.95 -4.93
N ASP A 48 -10.62 6.70 -4.96
CA ASP A 48 -9.61 6.57 -6.02
C ASP A 48 -8.62 5.43 -5.71
N MET A 49 -8.38 5.17 -4.41
CA MET A 49 -7.43 4.18 -3.94
C MET A 49 -7.80 3.63 -2.56
N ILE A 50 -7.45 2.36 -2.32
CA ILE A 50 -7.53 1.74 -0.99
C ILE A 50 -6.11 1.55 -0.45
N TRP A 51 -5.87 2.00 0.77
CA TRP A 51 -4.63 1.70 1.49
C TRP A 51 -4.94 0.74 2.64
N VAL A 52 -4.21 -0.38 2.68
CA VAL A 52 -4.40 -1.41 3.69
C VAL A 52 -3.19 -1.52 4.59
N THR A 53 -3.39 -1.31 5.89
CA THR A 53 -2.32 -1.31 6.89
C THR A 53 -2.34 -2.58 7.73
N GLY A 54 -1.92 -3.69 7.12
CA GLY A 54 -1.63 -4.97 7.77
C GLY A 54 -2.80 -5.65 8.50
N ASN A 55 -2.48 -6.81 9.07
CA ASN A 55 -3.42 -7.67 9.82
C ASN A 55 -4.66 -8.00 8.97
N LEU A 56 -4.42 -8.32 7.71
CA LEU A 56 -5.41 -8.83 6.78
C LEU A 56 -5.99 -10.13 7.33
N ILE A 57 -5.11 -10.98 7.84
CA ILE A 57 -5.45 -12.21 8.54
C ILE A 57 -4.86 -12.22 9.95
N PHE A 58 -5.18 -13.26 10.72
CA PHE A 58 -4.60 -13.49 12.05
C PHE A 58 -3.95 -14.88 12.12
N LEU A 59 -2.67 -14.96 11.75
CA LEU A 59 -1.82 -16.12 12.07
C LEU A 59 -1.16 -15.94 13.44
N ASP A 60 -1.18 -17.00 14.23
CA ASP A 60 -0.35 -17.10 15.43
C ASP A 60 1.03 -17.67 15.07
N ASN A 61 2.02 -17.43 15.93
CA ASN A 61 3.39 -17.94 15.77
C ASN A 61 3.46 -19.49 15.87
N SER A 62 2.38 -20.16 16.26
CA SER A 62 2.28 -21.62 16.20
C SER A 62 1.88 -22.14 14.81
N ASP A 63 1.40 -21.27 13.92
CA ASP A 63 0.75 -21.64 12.67
C ASP A 63 1.72 -21.64 11.49
N HIS A 64 2.83 -22.36 11.64
CA HIS A 64 3.88 -22.47 10.63
C HIS A 64 3.79 -23.75 9.77
N LYS A 65 2.67 -24.48 9.85
CA LYS A 65 2.45 -25.63 8.99
C LYS A 65 2.27 -25.16 7.54
N PRO A 66 2.94 -25.77 6.54
CA PRO A 66 2.86 -25.35 5.15
C PRO A 66 1.42 -25.22 4.64
N GLU A 67 0.54 -26.14 5.02
CA GLU A 67 -0.86 -26.14 4.59
C GLU A 67 -1.63 -24.93 5.12
N MET A 68 -1.36 -24.54 6.37
CA MET A 68 -1.97 -23.36 7.00
C MET A 68 -1.46 -22.08 6.36
N LEU A 69 -0.16 -22.00 6.05
CA LEU A 69 0.43 -20.86 5.36
C LEU A 69 -0.17 -20.69 3.96
N SER A 70 -0.29 -21.76 3.18
CA SER A 70 -0.90 -21.70 1.84
C SER A 70 -2.39 -21.33 1.90
N ALA A 71 -3.15 -21.85 2.86
CA ALA A 71 -4.54 -21.44 3.05
C ALA A 71 -4.64 -19.94 3.39
N SER A 72 -3.74 -19.48 4.27
CA SER A 72 -3.69 -18.09 4.73
C SER A 72 -3.26 -17.10 3.64
N GLU A 73 -2.39 -17.51 2.72
CA GLU A 73 -2.10 -16.77 1.50
C GLU A 73 -3.33 -16.63 0.62
N GLY A 74 -4.08 -17.73 0.44
CA GLY A 74 -5.36 -17.74 -0.26
C GLY A 74 -6.37 -16.77 0.36
N ASP A 75 -6.51 -16.78 1.68
CA ASP A 75 -7.39 -15.88 2.42
C ASP A 75 -6.96 -14.41 2.26
N THR A 76 -5.66 -14.14 2.38
CA THR A 76 -5.10 -12.79 2.16
C THR A 76 -5.40 -12.30 0.75
N SER A 77 -5.22 -13.16 -0.25
CA SER A 77 -5.55 -12.86 -1.64
C SER A 77 -7.03 -12.60 -1.84
N ALA A 78 -7.91 -13.39 -1.21
CA ALA A 78 -9.36 -13.23 -1.29
C ALA A 78 -9.82 -11.89 -0.69
N ILE A 79 -9.22 -11.47 0.43
CA ILE A 79 -9.47 -10.17 1.06
C ILE A 79 -9.09 -9.03 0.13
N ILE A 80 -7.88 -9.09 -0.45
CA ILE A 80 -7.41 -8.06 -1.38
C ILE A 80 -8.32 -8.02 -2.62
N SER A 81 -8.70 -9.17 -3.19
CA SER A 81 -9.65 -9.23 -4.31
C SER A 81 -11.01 -8.65 -3.95
N ALA A 82 -11.52 -8.90 -2.73
CA ALA A 82 -12.79 -8.33 -2.27
C ALA A 82 -12.71 -6.80 -2.15
N LEU A 83 -11.57 -6.26 -1.72
CA LEU A 83 -11.31 -4.82 -1.69
C LEU A 83 -11.19 -4.24 -3.11
N GLU A 84 -10.52 -4.93 -4.03
CA GLU A 84 -10.45 -4.51 -5.44
C GLU A 84 -11.83 -4.43 -6.11
N ASN A 85 -12.78 -5.28 -5.68
CA ASN A 85 -14.17 -5.26 -6.16
C ASN A 85 -14.94 -3.98 -5.76
N ILE A 86 -14.39 -3.15 -4.86
CA ILE A 86 -14.86 -1.77 -4.61
C ILE A 86 -14.46 -0.83 -5.78
N GLN A 87 -14.01 -1.40 -6.92
CA GLN A 87 -13.65 -0.73 -8.18
C GLN A 87 -12.44 0.20 -8.08
N CYS A 88 -11.45 -0.14 -7.26
CA CYS A 88 -10.28 0.69 -7.03
C CYS A 88 -9.01 -0.16 -6.81
N ARG A 89 -7.85 0.49 -6.98
CA ARG A 89 -6.56 -0.15 -6.76
C ARG A 89 -6.24 -0.24 -5.29
N VAL A 90 -5.57 -1.32 -4.88
CA VAL A 90 -5.24 -1.59 -3.48
C VAL A 90 -3.73 -1.50 -3.27
N ALA A 91 -3.27 -0.53 -2.47
CA ALA A 91 -1.92 -0.59 -1.92
C ALA A 91 -1.98 -1.19 -0.51
N TYR A 92 -1.10 -2.13 -0.21
CA TYR A 92 -1.10 -2.77 1.11
C TYR A 92 0.30 -2.94 1.66
N VAL A 93 0.40 -2.91 2.99
CA VAL A 93 1.59 -3.31 3.73
C VAL A 93 1.20 -4.51 4.59
N PRO A 94 1.82 -5.68 4.40
CA PRO A 94 1.63 -6.82 5.30
C PRO A 94 1.97 -6.48 6.74
N GLY A 95 1.14 -6.98 7.66
CA GLY A 95 1.34 -6.90 9.11
C GLY A 95 2.16 -8.07 9.66
N ARG A 96 2.26 -8.12 10.99
CA ARG A 96 2.96 -9.19 11.72
C ARG A 96 2.24 -10.53 11.62
N HIS A 97 0.90 -10.48 11.59
CA HIS A 97 0.04 -11.67 11.59
C HIS A 97 -0.32 -12.15 10.19
N ASP A 98 0.15 -11.47 9.16
CA ASP A 98 -0.02 -11.89 7.77
C ASP A 98 1.06 -12.92 7.40
N PRO A 99 0.86 -13.77 6.37
CA PRO A 99 1.81 -14.81 6.03
C PRO A 99 3.17 -14.20 5.68
N PRO A 100 4.30 -14.72 6.20
CA PRO A 100 5.62 -14.14 5.97
C PRO A 100 6.00 -14.08 4.50
N THR A 101 5.42 -14.97 3.68
CA THR A 101 5.57 -14.98 2.23
C THR A 101 5.05 -13.70 1.58
N THR A 102 4.04 -13.04 2.16
CA THR A 102 3.52 -11.74 1.68
C THR A 102 4.52 -10.60 1.85
N GLN A 103 5.48 -10.71 2.76
CA GLN A 103 6.55 -9.72 2.93
C GLN A 103 7.64 -9.86 1.85
N GLY A 104 7.66 -10.99 1.14
CA GLY A 104 8.66 -11.30 0.13
C GLY A 104 10.02 -11.65 0.74
N SER A 105 10.81 -12.41 -0.01
CA SER A 105 12.18 -12.78 0.34
C SER A 105 13.10 -12.41 -0.83
N GLY A 106 13.26 -11.12 -1.13
CA GLY A 106 14.12 -10.69 -2.24
C GLY A 106 13.78 -9.33 -2.85
N SER A 107 14.21 -9.12 -4.10
CA SER A 107 14.01 -7.87 -4.84
C SER A 107 12.57 -7.67 -5.32
N GLN A 108 11.82 -8.76 -5.52
CA GLN A 108 10.45 -8.73 -6.03
C GLN A 108 9.46 -9.11 -4.92
N LEU A 109 8.48 -8.23 -4.69
CA LEU A 109 7.39 -8.50 -3.75
C LEU A 109 6.31 -9.35 -4.43
N PRO A 110 5.64 -10.24 -3.68
CA PRO A 110 4.52 -10.99 -4.22
C PRO A 110 3.39 -10.04 -4.58
N ARG A 111 2.90 -10.18 -5.81
CA ARG A 111 1.66 -9.56 -6.25
C ARG A 111 0.54 -10.59 -6.08
N LEU A 112 -0.31 -10.39 -5.07
CA LEU A 112 -1.38 -11.34 -4.73
C LEU A 112 -2.55 -11.23 -5.72
N THR A 113 -2.76 -10.06 -6.32
CA THR A 113 -3.84 -9.81 -7.27
C THR A 113 -3.40 -8.83 -8.35
N SER A 114 -4.09 -8.80 -9.48
CA SER A 114 -3.68 -8.00 -10.64
C SER A 114 -3.61 -6.50 -10.36
N ASN A 115 -4.47 -5.97 -9.46
CA ASN A 115 -4.59 -4.54 -9.18
C ASN A 115 -4.06 -4.14 -7.79
N SER A 116 -3.33 -5.04 -7.11
CA SER A 116 -2.69 -4.73 -5.84
C SER A 116 -1.23 -4.36 -5.98
N CYS A 117 -0.79 -3.48 -5.08
CA CYS A 117 0.59 -3.08 -4.93
C CYS A 117 1.01 -3.37 -3.49
N ASN A 118 1.97 -4.28 -3.34
CA ASN A 118 2.60 -4.55 -2.06
C ASN A 118 3.67 -3.48 -1.81
N LEU A 119 3.55 -2.76 -0.70
CA LEU A 119 4.46 -1.68 -0.33
C LEU A 119 5.42 -2.03 0.80
N TYR A 120 5.56 -3.30 1.15
CA TYR A 120 6.50 -3.72 2.19
C TYR A 120 7.94 -3.24 1.90
N HIS A 121 8.40 -2.24 2.66
CA HIS A 121 9.70 -1.57 2.50
C HIS A 121 9.91 -1.00 1.09
N ARG A 122 8.83 -0.47 0.50
CA ARG A 122 8.82 0.14 -0.82
C ARG A 122 8.07 1.48 -0.79
N CYS A 123 8.36 2.28 -1.81
CA CYS A 123 7.63 3.51 -2.11
C CYS A 123 6.84 3.35 -3.41
N LEU A 124 5.68 3.99 -3.45
CA LEU A 124 4.88 4.20 -4.65
C LEU A 124 4.66 5.70 -4.79
N ARG A 125 5.12 6.26 -5.92
CA ARG A 125 4.78 7.63 -6.28
C ARG A 125 3.36 7.64 -6.82
N ILE A 126 2.47 8.33 -6.12
CA ILE A 126 1.04 8.43 -6.45
C ILE A 126 0.81 9.64 -7.37
N ALA A 127 1.43 10.77 -7.05
CA ALA A 127 1.39 12.00 -7.84
C ALA A 127 2.79 12.64 -7.89
N GLN A 128 2.93 13.77 -8.57
CA GLN A 128 4.22 14.46 -8.70
C GLN A 128 4.79 14.85 -7.32
N ASP A 129 3.92 15.27 -6.41
CA ASP A 129 4.20 15.75 -5.05
C ASP A 129 3.76 14.77 -3.94
N LEU A 130 3.18 13.63 -4.30
CA LEU A 130 2.69 12.62 -3.34
C LEU A 130 3.39 11.27 -3.51
N VAL A 131 4.08 10.83 -2.45
CA VAL A 131 4.72 9.52 -2.35
C VAL A 131 4.17 8.76 -1.15
N LEU A 132 3.71 7.54 -1.40
CA LEU A 132 3.29 6.61 -0.36
C LEU A 132 4.44 5.66 -0.03
N LEU A 133 4.74 5.50 1.25
CA LEU A 133 5.77 4.58 1.73
C LEU A 133 5.14 3.52 2.65
N GLY A 134 5.53 2.27 2.47
CA GLY A 134 5.09 1.16 3.31
C GLY A 134 6.20 0.63 4.22
N PHE A 135 5.95 0.64 5.53
CA PHE A 135 6.87 0.11 6.54
C PHE A 135 6.11 -0.67 7.61
N ASP A 136 6.77 -1.68 8.17
CA ASP A 136 6.29 -2.38 9.35
C ASP A 136 6.75 -1.68 10.64
N TYR A 137 5.99 -1.88 11.73
CA TYR A 137 6.26 -1.27 13.04
C TYR A 137 7.58 -1.74 13.69
N GLY A 138 8.35 -2.64 13.07
CA GLY A 138 9.58 -3.21 13.62
C GLY A 138 10.88 -2.77 12.96
N LYS A 139 10.84 -2.21 11.75
CA LYS A 139 12.06 -1.94 10.96
C LYS A 139 12.01 -0.60 10.23
N MET A 140 11.45 0.45 10.84
CA MET A 140 11.55 1.79 10.27
C MET A 140 12.99 2.31 10.44
N PRO A 141 13.79 2.46 9.37
CA PRO A 141 15.08 3.11 9.47
C PRO A 141 14.81 4.61 9.40
N MET A 142 14.47 5.23 10.54
CA MET A 142 14.30 6.70 10.63
C MET A 142 15.48 7.45 9.98
N THR A 143 16.69 6.88 10.09
CA THR A 143 17.92 7.40 9.48
C THR A 143 17.94 7.42 7.94
N GLU A 144 17.23 6.52 7.26
CA GLU A 144 17.22 6.51 5.77
C GLU A 144 16.18 7.46 5.20
N ILE A 145 15.03 7.60 5.86
CA ILE A 145 13.99 8.57 5.47
C ILE A 145 14.51 9.99 5.67
N GLU A 146 15.14 10.27 6.82
CA GLU A 146 15.80 11.57 7.07
C GLU A 146 16.91 11.87 6.05
N ARG A 147 17.69 10.87 5.61
CA ARG A 147 18.72 11.07 4.58
C ARG A 147 18.13 11.43 3.22
N HIS A 148 17.05 10.78 2.79
CA HIS A 148 16.42 11.08 1.50
C HIS A 148 15.69 12.43 1.53
N MET A 149 14.97 12.74 2.62
CA MET A 149 14.34 14.05 2.80
C MET A 149 15.38 15.19 2.85
N ASN A 150 16.50 14.99 3.53
CA ASN A 150 17.57 15.97 3.57
C ASN A 150 18.30 16.10 2.22
N ALA A 151 18.47 15.00 1.46
CA ALA A 151 19.08 15.04 0.14
C ALA A 151 18.23 15.80 -0.90
N GLU A 152 16.91 15.62 -0.88
CA GLU A 152 15.99 16.37 -1.74
C GLU A 152 15.96 17.87 -1.37
N ASN A 153 15.94 18.21 -0.08
CA ASN A 153 16.05 19.60 0.39
C ASN A 153 17.40 20.26 0.02
N SER A 154 18.49 19.48 -0.03
CA SER A 154 19.82 19.97 -0.42
C SER A 154 19.92 20.29 -1.91
N LEU A 155 19.18 19.56 -2.75
CA LEU A 155 19.13 19.77 -4.20
C LEU A 155 18.29 21.01 -4.55
N GLN A 156 17.15 21.19 -3.88
CA GLN A 156 16.31 22.39 -4.05
C GLN A 156 17.00 23.68 -3.57
N GLN A 157 17.83 23.60 -2.51
CA GLN A 157 18.63 24.75 -2.06
C GLN A 157 19.76 25.11 -3.06
N LYS A 158 20.33 24.13 -3.76
CA LYS A 158 21.34 24.40 -4.80
C LYS A 158 20.73 25.05 -6.05
N GLU A 159 19.58 24.58 -6.52
CA GLU A 159 18.90 25.18 -7.68
C GLU A 159 18.38 26.60 -7.40
N GLY A 160 17.99 26.90 -6.16
CA GLY A 160 17.62 28.26 -5.74
C GLY A 160 18.80 29.23 -5.58
N SER A 161 20.02 28.72 -5.41
CA SER A 161 21.24 29.53 -5.24
C SER A 161 21.86 29.94 -6.58
N ASP A 162 21.79 29.07 -7.58
CA ASP A 162 22.36 29.33 -8.91
C ASP A 162 21.51 30.31 -9.74
N ASN A 163 20.20 30.42 -9.47
CA ASN A 163 19.30 31.38 -10.12
C ASN A 163 19.32 32.79 -9.51
N GLN A 164 20.12 33.04 -8.47
CA GLN A 164 20.33 34.38 -7.89
C GLN A 164 21.66 35.04 -8.30
N GLN A 165 22.44 34.39 -9.18
CA GLN A 165 23.72 34.91 -9.69
C GLN A 165 23.74 35.21 -11.20
N GLN A 166 22.58 35.29 -11.87
CA GLN A 166 22.46 35.82 -13.23
C GLN A 166 21.71 37.15 -13.29
#